data_AF-F8NMS6-F1
#
_entry.id   AF-F8NMS6-F1
#
_cell.length_a   1.000
_cell.length_b   1.000
_cell.length_c   1.000
_cell.angle_alpha   90.00
_cell.angle_beta   90.00
_cell.angle_gamma   90.00
#
_symmetry.space_group_name_H-M   'P 1'
#
loop_
_entity.id
_entity.type
_entity.pdbx_description
1 polymer ?
#
loop_
_entity_poly.entity_id
_entity_poly.type
_entity_poly.pdbx_seq_one_letter_code
_entity_poly.pdbx_strand_id
1 'polypeptide(L)'
;MMRHRILSRLSTRSYSQSHDAPPPPRSRHAQWYAEMVPGMIPVAILGSAVYLGLRLLQSDLAHEKDLEDAQAHIHELEHKVDALQAARRTIASTGSASPPEHGTTVDRADDGMQSRGDDAPGRPNSRGWTAWFSSSR
;
A
#
# COMPACT_ATOMS: atom_id res chain seq x y z
N MET A 1 77.32 -13.36 3.53
CA MET A 1 75.88 -13.57 3.19
C MET A 1 75.17 -14.13 4.43
N MET A 2 74.43 -13.31 5.18
CA MET A 2 73.61 -13.75 6.32
C MET A 2 72.18 -13.25 6.12
N ARG A 3 71.23 -14.18 6.06
CA ARG A 3 69.80 -13.93 5.86
C ARG A 3 69.13 -13.91 7.24
N HIS A 4 68.85 -12.74 7.80
CA HIS A 4 67.98 -12.64 8.97
C HIS A 4 66.52 -12.75 8.53
N ARG A 5 65.90 -13.89 8.83
CA ARG A 5 64.45 -14.07 8.78
C ARG A 5 63.86 -13.45 10.04
N ILE A 6 63.24 -12.28 9.89
CA ILE A 6 62.43 -11.66 10.95
C ILE A 6 61.06 -12.31 10.90
N LEU A 7 60.80 -13.22 11.83
CA LEU A 7 59.45 -13.73 12.09
C LEU A 7 58.71 -12.67 12.91
N SER A 8 57.83 -11.93 12.25
CA SER A 8 56.85 -11.06 12.90
C SER A 8 55.88 -11.91 13.71
N ARG A 9 56.14 -12.04 15.01
CA ARG A 9 55.18 -12.64 15.95
C ARG A 9 53.98 -11.69 16.06
N LEU A 10 52.84 -12.09 15.51
CA LEU A 10 51.57 -11.45 15.82
C LEU A 10 51.32 -11.62 17.32
N SER A 11 51.52 -10.53 18.06
CA SER A 11 51.12 -10.45 19.46
C SER A 11 49.62 -10.19 19.52
N THR A 12 48.82 -11.27 19.47
CA THR A 12 47.41 -11.21 19.87
C THR A 12 47.37 -10.94 21.38
N ARG A 13 47.09 -9.67 21.73
CA ARG A 13 46.89 -9.23 23.11
C ARG A 13 45.59 -9.85 23.63
N SER A 14 45.71 -11.00 24.29
CA SER A 14 44.62 -11.61 25.04
C SER A 14 44.11 -10.64 26.10
N TYR A 15 42.84 -10.25 25.98
CA TYR A 15 42.11 -9.54 27.01
C TYR A 15 41.88 -10.52 28.16
N SER A 16 42.71 -10.44 29.21
CA SER A 16 42.46 -11.16 30.45
C SER A 16 41.18 -10.61 31.06
N GLN A 17 40.08 -11.33 30.86
CA GLN A 17 38.81 -11.12 31.57
C GLN A 17 39.01 -11.55 33.02
N SER A 18 39.65 -10.69 33.80
CA SER A 18 39.75 -10.81 35.25
C SER A 18 38.37 -10.52 35.84
N HIS A 19 37.66 -11.57 36.20
CA HIS A 19 36.36 -11.53 36.90
C HIS A 19 36.42 -10.87 38.29
N ASP A 20 37.62 -10.55 38.79
CA ASP A 20 37.88 -9.89 40.09
C ASP A 20 38.56 -8.50 39.98
N ALA A 21 38.78 -7.98 38.76
CA ALA A 21 39.31 -6.62 38.64
C ALA A 21 38.18 -5.59 38.80
N PRO A 22 38.33 -4.56 39.65
CA PRO A 22 37.33 -3.50 39.76
C PRO A 22 37.11 -2.87 38.37
N PRO A 23 35.86 -2.61 37.98
CA PRO A 23 35.56 -2.08 36.66
C PRO A 23 36.32 -0.76 36.45
N PRO A 24 36.86 -0.52 35.24
CA PRO A 24 37.59 0.71 34.95
C PRO A 24 36.71 1.94 35.28
N PRO A 25 37.29 3.01 35.83
CA PRO A 25 36.53 4.18 36.27
C PRO A 25 35.75 4.76 35.10
N ARG A 26 34.42 4.91 35.29
CA ARG A 26 33.53 5.48 34.27
C ARG A 26 33.96 6.92 33.98
N SER A 27 33.91 7.33 32.70
CA SER A 27 34.14 8.73 32.34
C SER A 27 33.10 9.64 32.99
N ARG A 28 33.46 10.89 33.29
CA ARG A 28 32.53 11.88 33.89
C ARG A 28 31.24 12.04 33.08
N HIS A 29 31.34 11.97 31.74
CA HIS A 29 30.18 12.01 30.86
C HIS A 29 29.29 10.76 31.01
N ALA A 30 29.87 9.56 31.12
CA ALA A 30 29.11 8.34 31.32
C ALA A 30 28.40 8.31 32.68
N GLN A 31 29.00 8.88 33.73
CA GLN A 31 28.33 9.07 35.02
C GLN A 31 27.13 10.02 34.91
N TRP A 32 27.30 11.14 34.20
CA TRP A 32 26.22 12.11 33.97
C TRP A 32 25.01 11.49 33.26
N TYR A 33 25.24 10.71 32.18
CA TYR A 33 24.16 9.99 31.50
C TYR A 33 23.55 8.89 32.38
N ALA A 34 24.35 8.16 33.16
CA ALA A 34 23.86 7.11 34.04
C ALA A 34 22.93 7.64 35.14
N GLU A 35 23.15 8.86 35.60
CA GLU A 35 22.31 9.52 36.59
C GLU A 35 21.05 10.14 35.95
N MET A 36 21.17 10.72 34.74
CA MET A 36 20.08 11.46 34.11
C MET A 36 19.09 10.57 33.32
N VAL A 37 19.59 9.56 32.61
CA VAL A 37 18.77 8.71 31.72
C VAL A 37 17.65 7.98 32.48
N PRO A 38 17.88 7.37 33.65
CA PRO A 38 16.82 6.69 34.40
C PRO A 38 15.64 7.63 34.75
N GLY A 39 15.92 8.91 34.98
CA GLY A 39 14.89 9.93 35.23
C GLY A 39 14.10 10.33 33.99
N MET A 40 14.64 10.14 32.78
CA MET A 40 13.97 10.48 31.53
C MET A 40 13.09 9.36 30.97
N ILE A 41 13.37 8.09 31.33
CA ILE A 41 12.62 6.92 30.85
C ILE A 41 11.10 7.06 31.09
N PRO A 42 10.62 7.44 32.29
CA PRO A 42 9.19 7.57 32.54
C PRO A 42 8.52 8.64 31.66
N VAL A 43 9.21 9.75 31.40
CA VAL A 43 8.70 10.84 30.55
C VAL A 43 8.56 10.39 29.11
N ALA A 44 9.53 9.62 28.60
CA ALA A 44 9.47 9.04 27.27
C ALA A 44 8.31 8.05 27.12
N ILE A 45 8.11 7.18 28.12
CA ILE A 45 6.98 6.24 28.13
C ILE A 45 5.66 7.01 28.15
N LEU A 46 5.53 8.02 29.02
CA LEU A 46 4.32 8.81 29.13
C LEU A 46 4.01 9.57 27.82
N GLY A 47 5.01 10.21 27.23
CA GLY A 47 4.87 10.90 25.94
C GLY A 47 4.47 9.94 24.82
N SER A 48 5.06 8.74 24.78
CA SER A 48 4.68 7.72 23.80
C SER A 48 3.23 7.25 23.99
N ALA A 49 2.80 7.02 25.23
CA ALA A 49 1.44 6.57 25.54
C ALA A 49 0.40 7.62 25.12
N VAL A 50 0.65 8.90 25.44
CA VAL A 50 -0.21 10.01 25.02
C VAL A 50 -0.25 10.12 23.49
N TYR A 51 0.90 10.07 22.82
CA TYR A 51 0.97 10.12 21.36
C TYR A 51 0.17 8.98 20.70
N LEU A 52 0.35 7.75 21.17
CA LEU A 52 -0.39 6.57 20.70
C LEU A 52 -1.90 6.72 20.95
N GLY A 53 -2.30 7.23 22.11
CA GLY A 53 -3.70 7.50 22.43
C GLY A 53 -4.35 8.52 21.48
N LEU A 54 -3.69 9.66 21.26
CA LEU A 54 -4.16 10.68 20.32
C LEU A 54 -4.19 10.13 18.88
N ARG A 55 -3.20 9.33 18.50
CA ARG A 55 -3.12 8.73 17.16
C ARG A 55 -4.27 7.76 16.92
N LEU A 56 -4.68 6.99 17.94
CA LEU A 56 -5.82 6.09 17.86
C LEU A 56 -7.14 6.85 17.67
N LEU A 57 -7.35 7.91 18.46
CA LEU A 57 -8.51 8.80 18.29
C LEU A 57 -8.55 9.42 16.89
N GLN A 58 -7.40 9.87 16.38
CA GLN A 58 -7.30 10.42 15.05
C GLN A 58 -7.65 9.39 13.97
N SER A 59 -7.22 8.14 14.12
CA SER A 59 -7.57 7.08 13.16
C SER A 59 -9.05 6.71 13.19
N ASP A 60 -9.69 6.77 14.37
CA ASP A 60 -11.11 6.47 14.52
C ASP A 60 -11.97 7.53 13.82
N LEU A 61 -11.67 8.81 14.08
CA LEU A 61 -12.32 9.94 13.41
C LEU A 61 -12.08 9.95 11.88
N ALA A 62 -10.89 9.56 11.44
CA ALA A 62 -10.61 9.42 10.01
C ALA A 62 -11.45 8.30 9.38
N HIS A 63 -11.66 7.19 10.10
CA HIS A 63 -12.43 6.07 9.60
C HIS A 63 -13.92 6.41 9.45
N GLU A 64 -14.51 7.11 10.42
CA GLU A 64 -15.89 7.58 10.33
C GLU A 64 -16.07 8.51 9.12
N LYS A 65 -15.15 9.46 8.94
CA LYS A 65 -15.17 10.36 7.78
C LYS A 65 -15.03 9.61 6.45
N ASP A 66 -14.12 8.66 6.36
CA ASP A 66 -13.91 7.88 5.14
C ASP A 66 -15.16 7.05 4.79
N LEU A 67 -15.88 6.55 5.79
CA LEU A 67 -17.14 5.83 5.58
C LEU A 67 -18.25 6.77 5.07
N GLU A 68 -18.36 7.97 5.63
CA GLU A 68 -19.30 9.00 5.16
C GLU A 68 -19.01 9.39 3.70
N ASP A 69 -17.74 9.66 3.37
CA ASP A 69 -17.32 10.05 2.03
C ASP A 69 -17.57 8.91 1.02
N ALA A 70 -17.31 7.65 1.40
CA ALA A 70 -17.59 6.49 0.58
C ALA A 70 -19.10 6.29 0.33
N GLN A 71 -19.94 6.46 1.35
CA GLN A 71 -21.39 6.39 1.20
C GLN A 71 -21.93 7.48 0.30
N ALA A 72 -21.44 8.71 0.44
CA ALA A 72 -21.79 9.81 -0.45
C ALA A 72 -21.43 9.50 -1.91
N HIS A 73 -20.27 8.89 -2.14
CA HIS A 73 -19.84 8.50 -3.48
C HIS A 73 -20.69 7.38 -4.08
N ILE A 74 -21.09 6.38 -3.28
CA ILE A 74 -22.01 5.32 -3.70
C ILE A 74 -23.34 5.93 -4.12
N HIS A 75 -23.92 6.80 -3.30
CA HIS A 75 -25.21 7.44 -3.60
C HIS A 75 -25.15 8.29 -4.88
N GLU A 76 -24.04 9.00 -5.11
CA GLU A 76 -23.82 9.74 -6.36
C GLU A 76 -23.77 8.80 -7.57
N LEU A 77 -23.08 7.67 -7.45
CA LEU A 77 -23.00 6.67 -8.52
C LEU A 77 -24.33 5.98 -8.77
N GLU A 78 -25.09 5.65 -7.73
CA GLU A 78 -26.45 5.11 -7.82
C GLU A 78 -27.36 6.07 -8.59
N HIS A 79 -27.33 7.35 -8.27
CA HIS A 79 -28.11 8.37 -8.98
C HIS A 79 -27.71 8.47 -10.46
N LYS A 80 -26.42 8.38 -10.78
CA LYS A 80 -25.94 8.36 -12.18
C LYS A 80 -26.42 7.11 -12.91
N VAL A 81 -26.38 5.95 -12.27
CA VAL A 81 -26.87 4.69 -12.85
C VAL A 81 -28.37 4.78 -13.13
N ASP A 82 -29.16 5.28 -12.19
CA ASP A 82 -30.61 5.44 -12.36
C ASP A 82 -30.94 6.40 -13.50
N ALA A 83 -30.24 7.53 -13.59
CA ALA A 83 -30.39 8.47 -14.70
C ALA A 83 -30.08 7.82 -16.06
N LEU A 84 -29.01 7.02 -16.16
CA LEU A 84 -28.64 6.30 -17.38
C LEU A 84 -29.65 5.21 -17.73
N GLN A 85 -30.16 4.48 -16.74
CA GLN A 85 -31.21 3.47 -16.95
C GLN A 85 -32.52 4.12 -17.43
N ALA A 86 -32.91 5.24 -16.83
CA ALA A 86 -34.08 6.00 -17.27
C ALA A 86 -33.92 6.47 -18.72
N ALA A 87 -32.76 7.04 -19.07
CA ALA A 87 -32.45 7.45 -20.44
C ALA A 87 -32.47 6.27 -21.44
N ARG A 88 -31.97 5.09 -21.05
CA ARG A 88 -32.08 3.88 -21.90
C ARG A 88 -33.53 3.46 -22.11
N ARG A 89 -34.38 3.51 -21.07
CA ARG A 89 -35.79 3.14 -21.18
C ARG A 89 -36.55 4.08 -22.13
N THR A 90 -36.30 5.39 -22.07
CA THR A 90 -36.94 6.36 -22.98
C THR A 90 -36.51 6.18 -24.43
N ILE A 91 -35.23 5.87 -24.69
CA ILE A 91 -34.74 5.55 -26.03
C ILE A 91 -35.37 4.24 -26.54
N ALA A 92 -35.42 3.20 -25.71
CA ALA A 92 -36.01 1.92 -26.07
C ALA A 92 -37.51 2.03 -26.39
N SER A 93 -38.28 2.82 -25.62
CA SER A 93 -39.69 3.08 -25.92
C SER A 93 -39.91 3.89 -27.19
N THR A 94 -38.95 4.75 -27.57
CA THR A 94 -39.02 5.55 -28.80
C THR A 94 -38.64 4.72 -30.03
N GLY A 95 -37.72 3.77 -29.88
CA GLY A 95 -37.34 2.83 -30.95
C GLY A 95 -38.37 1.73 -31.24
N SER A 96 -39.29 1.45 -30.31
CA SER A 96 -40.41 0.51 -30.54
C SER A 96 -41.65 1.15 -31.17
N ALA A 97 -41.65 2.47 -31.41
CA ALA A 97 -42.64 3.11 -32.26
C ALA A 97 -42.23 2.92 -33.73
N SER A 98 -42.56 1.76 -34.29
CA SER A 98 -42.35 1.46 -35.71
C SER A 98 -42.99 2.55 -36.60
N PRO A 99 -42.22 3.08 -37.57
CA PRO A 99 -42.75 3.82 -38.72
C PRO A 99 -43.70 2.96 -39.57
N PRO A 100 -44.66 3.56 -40.30
CA PRO A 100 -45.54 2.81 -41.19
C PRO A 100 -44.73 2.13 -42.30
N GLU A 101 -44.81 0.79 -42.26
CA GLU A 101 -44.83 -0.17 -43.35
C GLU A 101 -44.47 0.35 -44.76
N HIS A 102 -43.31 -0.09 -45.26
CA HIS A 102 -43.15 -0.34 -46.69
C HIS A 102 -42.41 -1.66 -46.85
N GLY A 103 -43.16 -2.69 -47.26
CA GLY A 103 -42.65 -4.03 -47.49
C GLY A 103 -41.73 -4.10 -48.70
N THR A 104 -40.68 -4.90 -48.56
CA THR A 104 -40.10 -5.68 -49.66
C THR A 104 -39.59 -6.99 -49.08
N THR A 105 -40.43 -8.00 -49.22
CA THR A 105 -40.04 -9.42 -49.21
C THR A 105 -39.05 -9.64 -50.35
N VAL A 106 -37.82 -10.05 -50.04
CA VAL A 106 -36.91 -10.63 -51.03
C VAL A 106 -36.27 -11.89 -50.44
N ASP A 107 -36.70 -13.00 -51.03
CA ASP A 107 -36.03 -14.29 -51.26
C ASP A 107 -34.88 -14.75 -50.36
N ARG A 108 -35.23 -15.77 -49.57
CA ARG A 108 -34.68 -17.14 -49.61
C ARG A 108 -33.50 -17.41 -50.58
N ALA A 109 -32.32 -17.59 -50.01
CA ALA A 109 -31.30 -18.60 -50.36
C ALA A 109 -30.41 -18.73 -49.11
N ASP A 110 -30.47 -19.82 -48.34
CA ASP A 110 -29.73 -21.07 -48.58
C ASP A 110 -28.29 -20.79 -49.03
N ASP A 111 -27.37 -20.75 -48.07
CA ASP A 111 -26.01 -21.28 -48.23
C ASP A 111 -25.33 -21.33 -46.86
N GLY A 112 -25.00 -22.54 -46.45
CA GLY A 112 -24.29 -22.79 -45.21
C GLY A 112 -22.82 -22.40 -45.28
N MET A 113 -22.20 -22.20 -44.12
CA MET A 113 -20.93 -22.86 -43.82
C MET A 113 -20.57 -22.69 -42.34
N GLN A 114 -20.23 -23.82 -41.74
CA GLN A 114 -19.49 -23.93 -40.50
C GLN A 114 -18.03 -23.46 -40.72
N SER A 115 -17.51 -22.62 -39.83
CA SER A 115 -16.09 -22.52 -39.41
C SER A 115 -16.00 -21.39 -38.38
N ARG A 116 -15.77 -21.66 -37.09
CA ARG A 116 -14.50 -22.04 -36.44
C ARG A 116 -13.47 -20.89 -36.48
N GLY A 117 -13.07 -20.44 -35.30
CA GLY A 117 -12.14 -19.34 -35.01
C GLY A 117 -12.66 -18.60 -33.78
N ASP A 118 -12.44 -19.08 -32.55
CA ASP A 118 -11.19 -18.89 -31.80
C ASP A 118 -10.57 -17.51 -32.07
N ASP A 119 -10.97 -16.51 -31.29
CA ASP A 119 -10.12 -15.35 -30.96
C ASP A 119 -10.70 -14.61 -29.75
N ALA A 120 -10.14 -14.93 -28.58
CA ALA A 120 -10.34 -14.20 -27.34
C ALA A 120 -9.30 -13.08 -27.24
N PRO A 121 -9.67 -11.79 -27.25
CA PRO A 121 -8.71 -10.73 -26.98
C PRO A 121 -8.44 -10.61 -25.47
N GLY A 122 -7.24 -11.07 -25.09
CA GLY A 122 -6.31 -10.34 -24.23
C GLY A 122 -6.81 -9.91 -22.85
N ARG A 123 -6.46 -10.70 -21.82
CA ARG A 123 -6.37 -10.21 -20.44
C ARG A 123 -5.30 -9.10 -20.35
N PRO A 124 -5.60 -7.91 -19.81
CA PRO A 124 -4.57 -6.94 -19.50
C PRO A 124 -3.66 -7.43 -18.36
N ASN A 125 -2.37 -7.39 -18.67
CA ASN A 125 -1.20 -7.61 -17.84
C ASN A 125 -1.28 -6.91 -16.47
N SER A 126 -1.12 -7.67 -15.39
CA SER A 126 -1.14 -7.24 -13.98
C SER A 126 0.15 -6.55 -13.49
N ARG A 127 0.92 -5.90 -14.38
CA ARG A 127 2.21 -5.26 -14.05
C ARG A 127 2.12 -3.73 -14.00
N GLY A 128 1.28 -3.17 -13.12
CA GLY A 128 1.12 -1.72 -13.00
C GLY A 128 0.90 -1.13 -11.60
N TRP A 129 0.88 -1.94 -10.53
CA TRP A 129 0.43 -1.46 -9.21
C TRP A 129 1.53 -0.96 -8.26
N THR A 130 2.81 -0.91 -8.66
CA THR A 130 3.91 -0.51 -7.76
C THR A 130 4.43 0.92 -7.95
N ALA A 131 3.79 1.75 -8.79
CA ALA A 131 4.32 3.09 -9.11
C ALA A 131 3.88 4.24 -8.19
N TRP A 132 3.02 4.02 -7.19
CA TRP A 132 2.47 5.11 -6.36
C TRP A 132 3.14 5.32 -4.99
N PHE A 133 4.12 4.49 -4.61
CA PHE A 133 4.79 4.59 -3.30
C PHE A 133 6.22 5.16 -3.41
N SER A 134 6.40 6.32 -4.04
CA SER A 134 7.67 7.07 -3.90
C SER A 134 7.52 8.55 -4.28
N SER A 135 6.71 9.29 -3.53
CA SER A 135 6.81 10.76 -3.54
C SER A 135 6.16 11.34 -2.30
N SER A 136 6.89 11.29 -1.18
CA SER A 136 6.73 12.19 -0.04
C SER A 136 7.99 12.11 0.80
N ARG A 137 8.98 12.92 0.44
CA ARG A 137 10.02 13.38 1.34
C ARG A 137 10.29 14.85 1.04
#